data_AF-A0AAU0LDU5-F1
#
_entry.id   AF-A0AAU0LDU5-F1
#
_cell.length_a   1.000
_cell.length_b   1.000
_cell.length_c   1.000
_cell.angle_alpha   90.00
_cell.angle_beta   90.00
_cell.angle_gamma   90.00
#
_symmetry.space_group_name_H-M   'P 1'
#
loop_
_entity.id
_entity.type
_entity.pdbx_description
1 polymer ?
#
loop_
_entity_poly.entity_id
_entity_poly.type
_entity_poly.pdbx_seq_one_letter_code
_entity_poly.pdbx_strand_id
1 'polypeptide(L)'
;MTVELTVDAQHPVEPLLHEILSQALRCADRTPISIFVGGAMARDILLRHVFGLKPGRATKDVDLGLYLDSWEQFHGLKESLIESGCFKIAEKSVQRLLYMPKDMTLGIPLDLVPFGPVANAQAEISWPPEHEIVMNVSGFEEAHRSAVTVDIGQGLKVKVCSLPSLSVLKLIAWNDRGLQTSKDAQDFVTLCKFYGDAGIGDRIYQGDASVLAHYEYDMAKTGSYFLGVDAQRECSPENAKKVIHWLQDEQWRRRMVDSLLRAGAQLGGNSAPYEALIQAYLEGFRAST
;
A
#
# COMPACT_ATOMS: atom_id res chain seq x y z
N MET A 1 2.31 -21.58 5.82
CA MET A 1 3.28 -21.56 4.71
C MET A 1 3.21 -20.17 4.10
N THR A 2 4.31 -19.41 4.11
CA THR A 2 4.34 -18.09 3.47
C THR A 2 4.25 -18.32 1.97
N VAL A 3 3.18 -17.86 1.32
CA VAL A 3 3.05 -17.96 -0.14
C VAL A 3 4.09 -17.03 -0.73
N GLU A 4 5.02 -17.60 -1.49
CA GLU A 4 6.01 -16.84 -2.26
C GLU A 4 5.41 -16.56 -3.63
N LEU A 5 5.29 -15.27 -3.98
CA LEU A 5 4.79 -14.82 -5.26
C LEU A 5 5.98 -14.49 -6.18
N THR A 6 5.75 -14.55 -7.48
CA THR A 6 6.75 -14.17 -8.48
C THR A 6 6.07 -13.28 -9.50
N VAL A 7 6.79 -12.27 -9.99
CA VAL A 7 6.27 -11.44 -11.08
C VAL A 7 6.10 -12.27 -12.36
N ASP A 8 5.01 -12.04 -13.06
CA ASP A 8 4.74 -12.63 -14.36
C ASP A 8 5.82 -12.20 -15.36
N ALA A 9 6.39 -13.17 -16.08
CA ALA A 9 7.40 -12.95 -17.10
C ALA A 9 6.92 -12.03 -18.25
N GLN A 10 5.60 -11.94 -18.47
CA GLN A 10 5.00 -11.01 -19.44
C GLN A 10 4.87 -9.58 -18.90
N HIS A 11 4.99 -9.42 -17.58
CA HIS A 11 4.86 -8.15 -16.87
C HIS A 11 6.02 -7.91 -15.90
N PRO A 12 7.29 -7.91 -16.39
CA PRO A 12 8.44 -7.66 -15.52
C PRO A 12 8.37 -6.27 -14.89
N VAL A 13 8.94 -6.11 -13.69
CA VAL A 13 9.17 -4.79 -13.10
C VAL A 13 10.13 -3.98 -13.96
N GLU A 14 10.01 -2.65 -13.94
CA GLU A 14 10.96 -1.81 -14.63
C GLU A 14 12.38 -2.02 -14.05
N PRO A 15 13.44 -2.05 -14.90
CA PRO A 15 14.82 -2.22 -14.44
C PRO A 15 15.23 -1.23 -13.35
N LEU A 16 14.68 -0.02 -13.42
CA LEU A 16 14.96 1.06 -12.48
C LEU A 16 14.35 0.80 -11.09
N LEU A 17 13.14 0.24 -11.02
CA LEU A 17 12.55 -0.17 -9.74
C LEU A 17 13.38 -1.31 -9.12
N HIS A 18 13.78 -2.29 -9.94
CA HIS A 18 14.65 -3.39 -9.50
C HIS A 18 15.96 -2.86 -8.93
N GLU A 19 16.61 -1.91 -9.61
CA GLU A 19 17.87 -1.31 -9.15
C GLU A 19 17.68 -0.54 -7.82
N ILE A 20 16.63 0.27 -7.69
CA ILE A 20 16.33 1.00 -6.45
C ILE A 20 16.18 0.04 -5.28
N LEU A 21 15.35 -1.00 -5.43
CA LEU A 21 15.10 -1.98 -4.37
C LEU A 21 16.33 -2.83 -4.06
N SER A 22 17.10 -3.22 -5.08
CA SER A 22 18.37 -3.93 -4.93
C SER A 22 19.39 -3.12 -4.13
N GLN A 23 19.53 -1.83 -4.42
CA GLN A 23 20.46 -0.96 -3.68
C GLN A 23 19.97 -0.70 -2.25
N ALA A 24 18.66 -0.44 -2.09
CA ALA A 24 18.08 -0.19 -0.78
C ALA A 24 18.24 -1.39 0.16
N LEU A 25 17.92 -2.60 -0.32
CA LEU A 25 18.06 -3.82 0.48
C LEU A 25 19.53 -4.14 0.78
N ARG A 26 20.45 -3.96 -0.17
CA ARG A 26 21.89 -4.13 0.11
C ARG A 26 22.43 -3.19 1.18
N CYS A 27 21.91 -1.96 1.25
CA CYS A 27 22.27 -1.03 2.32
C CYS A 27 21.64 -1.45 3.65
N ALA A 28 20.43 -2.00 3.62
CA ALA A 28 19.73 -2.51 4.79
C ALA A 28 20.30 -3.85 5.31
N ASP A 29 20.95 -4.68 4.49
CA ASP A 29 21.55 -5.96 4.93
C ASP A 29 22.61 -5.78 6.04
N ARG A 30 23.12 -4.55 6.21
CA ARG A 30 24.09 -4.19 7.25
C ARG A 30 23.44 -3.82 8.58
N THR A 31 22.11 -3.74 8.64
CA THR A 31 21.35 -3.37 9.82
C THR A 31 20.19 -4.35 10.05
N PRO A 32 19.82 -4.66 11.31
CA PRO A 32 18.71 -5.57 11.59
C PRO A 32 17.36 -4.83 11.44
N ILE A 33 17.11 -4.21 10.28
CA ILE A 33 15.90 -3.44 9.99
C ILE A 33 15.02 -4.27 9.07
N SER A 34 13.78 -4.53 9.48
CA SER A 34 12.81 -5.14 8.59
C SER A 34 12.20 -4.08 7.68
N ILE A 35 12.23 -4.36 6.37
CA ILE A 35 11.73 -3.46 5.34
C ILE A 35 10.60 -4.12 4.56
N PHE A 36 9.57 -3.34 4.20
CA PHE A 36 8.59 -3.75 3.19
C PHE A 36 8.27 -2.60 2.23
N VAL A 37 7.91 -2.94 0.99
CA VAL A 37 7.41 -2.01 -0.01
C VAL A 37 5.94 -1.72 0.27
N GLY A 38 5.60 -0.45 0.45
CA GLY A 38 4.26 0.03 0.69
C GLY A 38 3.72 0.91 -0.43
N GLY A 39 2.71 1.72 -0.09
CA GLY A 39 2.20 2.78 -0.95
C GLY A 39 1.64 2.32 -2.30
N ALA A 40 1.68 3.20 -3.29
CA ALA A 40 1.18 2.88 -4.63
C ALA A 40 2.07 1.84 -5.36
N MET A 41 3.35 1.73 -4.96
CA MET A 41 4.28 0.78 -5.55
C MET A 41 3.92 -0.66 -5.16
N ALA A 42 3.51 -0.91 -3.92
CA ALA A 42 3.00 -2.23 -3.51
C ALA A 42 1.81 -2.69 -4.34
N ARG A 43 0.85 -1.78 -4.60
CA ARG A 43 -0.28 -2.03 -5.50
C ARG A 43 0.20 -2.40 -6.90
N ASP A 44 1.15 -1.65 -7.45
CA ASP A 44 1.62 -1.86 -8.82
C ASP A 44 2.38 -3.20 -8.93
N ILE A 45 3.27 -3.54 -7.98
CA ILE A 45 3.93 -4.85 -7.92
C ILE A 45 2.91 -5.98 -7.91
N LEU A 46 1.93 -5.95 -7.00
CA LEU A 46 0.99 -7.05 -6.87
C LEU A 46 0.01 -7.11 -8.04
N LEU A 47 -0.72 -6.02 -8.32
CA LEU A 47 -1.78 -6.06 -9.34
C LEU A 47 -1.20 -6.20 -10.75
N ARG A 48 -0.20 -5.40 -11.12
CA ARG A 48 0.35 -5.42 -12.48
C ARG A 48 1.37 -6.51 -12.66
N HIS A 49 2.40 -6.55 -11.82
CA HIS A 49 3.56 -7.39 -12.09
C HIS A 49 3.33 -8.84 -11.66
N VAL A 50 2.62 -9.10 -10.55
CA VAL A 50 2.31 -10.48 -10.14
C VAL A 50 1.05 -11.01 -10.84
N PHE A 51 -0.03 -10.23 -10.88
CA PHE A 51 -1.33 -10.71 -11.39
C PHE A 51 -1.68 -10.27 -12.82
N GLY A 52 -0.80 -9.53 -13.51
CA GLY A 52 -1.01 -9.12 -14.91
C GLY A 52 -2.16 -8.13 -15.15
N LEU A 53 -2.66 -7.48 -14.09
CA LEU A 53 -3.79 -6.57 -14.14
C LEU A 53 -3.36 -5.14 -14.53
N LYS A 54 -4.33 -4.30 -14.87
CA LYS A 54 -4.11 -2.91 -15.30
C LYS A 54 -4.77 -1.93 -14.33
N PRO A 55 -4.15 -1.62 -13.18
CA PRO A 55 -4.72 -0.70 -12.18
C PRO A 55 -4.78 0.77 -12.63
N GLY A 56 -4.50 1.07 -13.91
CA GLY A 56 -4.52 2.41 -14.48
C GLY A 56 -3.26 3.20 -14.13
N ARG A 57 -3.31 3.98 -13.03
CA ARG A 57 -2.25 4.89 -12.60
C ARG A 57 -0.99 4.10 -12.25
N ALA A 58 0.15 4.42 -12.88
CA ALA A 58 1.45 3.96 -12.45
C ALA A 58 2.09 4.98 -11.49
N THR A 59 2.83 4.50 -10.49
CA THR A 59 3.68 5.36 -9.65
C THR A 59 5.15 5.17 -9.99
N LYS A 60 5.93 6.24 -9.84
CA LYS A 60 7.41 6.16 -9.83
C LYS A 60 7.96 6.25 -8.41
N ASP A 61 7.16 6.74 -7.48
CA ASP A 61 7.54 6.89 -6.07
C ASP A 61 7.62 5.50 -5.43
N VAL A 62 8.68 5.24 -4.69
CA VAL A 62 8.89 4.01 -3.93
C VAL A 62 8.75 4.32 -2.44
N ASP A 63 7.77 3.71 -1.79
CA ASP A 63 7.55 3.83 -0.35
C ASP A 63 8.11 2.59 0.36
N LEU A 64 9.03 2.78 1.31
CA LEU A 64 9.56 1.72 2.17
C LEU A 64 9.15 1.94 3.61
N GLY A 65 8.38 1.00 4.16
CA GLY A 65 8.13 0.91 5.60
C GLY A 65 9.34 0.28 6.28
N LEU A 66 9.84 0.94 7.34
CA LEU A 66 11.00 0.52 8.12
C LEU A 66 10.58 0.24 9.57
N TYR A 67 10.63 -1.02 10.00
CA TYR A 67 10.42 -1.37 11.41
C TYR A 67 11.67 -1.00 12.20
N LEU A 68 11.55 -0.04 13.12
CA LEU A 68 12.68 0.56 13.82
C LEU A 68 12.47 0.56 15.34
N ASP A 69 13.46 0.06 16.05
CA ASP A 69 13.54 0.12 17.51
C ASP A 69 14.00 1.50 17.99
N SER A 70 14.77 2.23 17.16
CA SER A 70 15.32 3.53 17.51
C SER A 70 15.63 4.41 16.30
N TRP A 71 15.77 5.72 16.52
CA TRP A 71 16.13 6.68 15.48
C TRP A 71 17.57 6.53 14.99
N GLU A 72 18.47 5.98 15.81
CA GLU A 72 19.84 5.68 15.40
C GLU A 72 19.87 4.64 14.26
N GLN A 73 18.97 3.65 14.28
CA GLN A 73 18.82 2.70 13.17
C GLN A 73 18.39 3.41 11.87
N PHE A 74 17.47 4.37 11.98
CA PHE A 74 17.04 5.19 10.84
C PHE A 74 18.20 5.99 10.25
N HIS A 75 18.96 6.69 11.10
CA HIS A 75 20.10 7.50 10.69
C HIS A 75 21.19 6.64 10.03
N GLY A 76 21.54 5.49 10.63
CA GLY A 76 22.54 4.57 10.06
C GLY A 76 22.13 4.01 8.70
N LEU A 77 20.86 3.64 8.50
CA LEU A 77 20.37 3.22 7.18
C LEU A 77 20.43 4.37 6.17
N LYS A 78 19.97 5.57 6.56
CA LYS A 78 19.97 6.75 5.69
C LYS A 78 21.40 7.13 5.26
N GLU A 79 22.35 7.10 6.18
CA GLU A 79 23.78 7.30 5.88
C GLU A 79 24.31 6.24 4.93
N SER A 80 24.06 4.95 5.18
CA SER A 80 24.50 3.87 4.28
C SER A 80 23.93 4.01 2.86
N LEU A 81 22.68 4.47 2.72
CA LEU A 81 22.07 4.74 1.42
C LEU A 81 22.80 5.87 0.70
N ILE A 82 23.13 6.96 1.39
CA ILE A 82 23.85 8.10 0.79
C ILE A 82 25.29 7.71 0.42
N GLU A 83 25.99 6.98 1.29
CA GLU A 83 27.36 6.52 1.06
C GLU A 83 27.49 5.55 -0.11
N SER A 84 26.41 4.86 -0.50
CA SER A 84 26.39 4.05 -1.73
C SER A 84 26.65 4.86 -3.01
N GLY A 85 26.53 6.19 -2.93
CA GLY A 85 26.62 7.11 -4.08
C GLY A 85 25.40 7.10 -5.00
N CYS A 86 24.43 6.22 -4.74
CA CYS A 86 23.22 6.07 -5.55
C CYS A 86 22.06 6.95 -5.06
N PHE A 87 22.11 7.45 -3.83
CA PHE A 87 21.03 8.23 -3.22
C PHE A 87 21.51 9.61 -2.75
N LYS A 88 20.62 10.60 -2.84
CA LYS A 88 20.83 11.96 -2.32
C LYS A 88 19.69 12.37 -1.40
N ILE A 89 19.98 13.25 -0.45
CA ILE A 89 18.94 13.87 0.37
C ILE A 89 18.08 14.78 -0.50
N ALA A 90 16.76 14.71 -0.36
CA ALA A 90 15.87 15.72 -0.92
C ALA A 90 15.93 16.99 -0.04
N GLU A 91 16.34 18.12 -0.62
CA GLU A 91 16.62 19.38 0.11
C GLU A 91 15.46 19.91 1.00
N LYS A 92 14.23 19.41 0.83
CA LYS A 92 13.02 19.88 1.53
C LYS A 92 12.23 18.78 2.25
N SER A 93 12.76 17.57 2.39
CA SER A 93 12.02 16.48 3.03
C SER A 93 12.96 15.51 3.74
N VAL A 94 12.97 15.58 5.07
CA VAL A 94 13.83 14.75 5.94
C VAL A 94 13.58 13.25 5.73
N GLN A 95 12.34 12.88 5.38
CA GLN A 95 11.93 11.49 5.13
C GLN A 95 12.30 10.95 3.73
N ARG A 96 12.64 11.81 2.78
CA ARG A 96 12.76 11.44 1.36
C ARG A 96 14.21 11.46 0.90
N LEU A 97 14.61 10.35 0.29
CA LEU A 97 15.81 10.28 -0.53
C LEU A 97 15.42 10.34 -2.01
N LEU A 98 16.39 10.74 -2.84
CA LEU A 98 16.30 10.70 -4.28
C LEU A 98 17.30 9.65 -4.76
N TYR A 99 16.80 8.58 -5.38
CA TYR A 99 17.64 7.70 -6.16
C TYR A 99 18.11 8.44 -7.41
N MET A 100 19.41 8.38 -7.70
CA MET A 100 20.05 9.07 -8.81
C MET A 100 20.55 8.06 -9.85
N PRO A 101 19.76 7.76 -10.90
CA PRO A 101 20.21 6.92 -11.99
C PRO A 101 21.37 7.59 -12.72
N LYS A 102 22.37 6.81 -13.17
CA LYS A 102 23.58 7.34 -13.83
C LYS A 102 23.27 8.19 -15.07
N ASP A 103 22.20 7.85 -15.78
CA ASP A 103 21.82 8.46 -17.07
C ASP A 103 20.64 9.44 -16.95
N MET A 104 20.22 9.82 -15.74
CA MET A 104 19.09 10.73 -15.52
C MET A 104 19.48 11.96 -14.71
N THR A 105 18.93 13.11 -15.11
CA THR A 105 19.10 14.39 -14.40
C THR A 105 18.13 14.55 -13.23
N LEU A 106 16.98 13.85 -13.27
CA LEU A 106 15.93 13.88 -12.25
C LEU A 106 15.99 12.59 -11.42
N GLY A 107 16.10 12.76 -10.10
CA GLY A 107 16.07 11.63 -9.17
C GLY A 107 14.66 11.07 -8.97
N ILE A 108 14.59 9.81 -8.57
CA ILE A 108 13.34 9.12 -8.23
C ILE A 108 13.11 9.17 -6.73
N PRO A 109 11.93 9.62 -6.26
CA PRO A 109 11.60 9.63 -4.84
C PRO A 109 11.62 8.23 -4.22
N LEU A 110 12.40 8.09 -3.15
CA LEU A 110 12.36 6.98 -2.21
C LEU A 110 11.91 7.53 -0.86
N ASP A 111 10.69 7.22 -0.46
CA ASP A 111 10.13 7.60 0.83
C ASP A 111 10.45 6.53 1.88
N LEU A 112 11.17 6.93 2.92
CA LEU A 112 11.50 6.07 4.05
C LEU A 112 10.54 6.39 5.19
N VAL A 113 9.69 5.43 5.57
CA VAL A 113 8.65 5.61 6.58
C VAL A 113 8.96 4.73 7.81
N PRO A 114 9.54 5.31 8.87
CA PRO A 114 9.72 4.64 10.16
C PRO A 114 8.39 4.22 10.78
N PHE A 115 8.35 3.06 11.42
CA PHE A 115 7.27 2.64 12.30
C PHE A 115 7.81 1.64 13.33
N GLY A 116 6.97 1.20 14.27
CA GLY A 116 7.36 0.32 15.36
C GLY A 116 7.61 1.09 16.65
N PRO A 117 8.53 0.64 17.53
CA PRO A 117 8.81 1.27 18.82
C PRO A 117 9.14 2.77 18.80
N VAL A 118 9.57 3.31 17.64
CA VAL A 118 9.78 4.76 17.45
C VAL A 118 8.49 5.59 17.42
N ALA A 119 7.32 4.96 17.25
CA ALA A 119 6.02 5.64 17.25
C ALA A 119 5.51 5.88 18.69
N ASN A 120 4.79 6.98 18.88
CA ASN A 120 4.13 7.29 20.15
C ASN A 120 2.86 6.44 20.36
N ALA A 121 2.20 6.62 21.51
CA ALA A 121 0.97 5.88 21.86
C ALA A 121 -0.23 6.17 20.94
N GLN A 122 -0.17 7.22 20.12
CA GLN A 122 -1.17 7.59 19.11
C GLN A 122 -0.84 7.01 17.73
N ALA A 123 0.20 6.16 17.62
CA ALA A 123 0.75 5.65 16.38
C ALA A 123 1.25 6.77 15.44
N GLU A 124 1.87 7.79 16.01
CA GLU A 124 2.50 8.89 15.26
C GLU A 124 4.01 8.88 15.44
N ILE A 125 4.72 9.29 14.39
CA ILE A 125 6.15 9.58 14.44
C ILE A 125 6.39 11.04 14.11
N SER A 126 7.49 11.59 14.62
CA SER A 126 8.02 12.88 14.20
C SER A 126 9.52 12.78 13.98
N TRP A 127 10.01 13.19 12.80
CA TRP A 127 11.42 13.00 12.44
C TRP A 127 12.32 13.94 13.25
N PRO A 128 13.34 13.42 13.95
CA PRO A 128 14.33 14.24 14.64
C PRO A 128 15.32 14.90 13.65
N PRO A 129 16.04 15.95 14.08
CA PRO A 129 15.94 16.59 15.40
C PRO A 129 14.85 17.66 15.50
N GLU A 130 14.32 18.18 14.38
CA GLU A 130 13.38 19.32 14.42
C GLU A 130 11.96 18.93 14.83
N HIS A 131 11.55 17.67 14.61
CA HIS A 131 10.20 17.15 14.91
C HIS A 131 9.04 17.94 14.29
N GLU A 132 9.30 18.72 13.24
CA GLU A 132 8.29 19.57 12.56
C GLU A 132 7.28 18.78 11.75
N ILE A 133 7.66 17.60 11.25
CA ILE A 133 6.82 16.75 10.42
C ILE A 133 6.31 15.59 11.27
N VAL A 134 4.99 15.56 11.49
CA VAL A 134 4.30 14.46 12.16
C VAL A 134 3.60 13.59 11.12
N MET A 135 3.76 12.27 11.22
CA MET A 135 3.07 11.31 10.37
C MET A 135 2.38 10.24 11.21
N ASN A 136 1.12 9.98 10.89
CA ASN A 136 0.37 8.83 11.35
C ASN A 136 0.88 7.56 10.65
N VAL A 137 1.32 6.58 11.43
CA VAL A 137 1.81 5.26 10.99
C VAL A 137 0.92 4.13 11.48
N SER A 138 -0.30 4.44 11.90
CA SER A 138 -1.32 3.45 12.22
C SER A 138 -1.56 2.52 11.02
N GLY A 139 -1.59 1.21 11.28
CA GLY A 139 -1.75 0.18 10.23
C GLY A 139 -0.43 -0.38 9.69
N PHE A 140 0.73 0.26 9.96
CA PHE A 140 2.01 -0.21 9.42
C PHE A 140 2.49 -1.53 10.04
N GLU A 141 2.19 -1.76 11.33
CA GLU A 141 2.47 -3.04 12.00
C GLU A 141 1.70 -4.21 11.39
N GLU A 142 0.42 -3.97 11.08
CA GLU A 142 -0.41 -4.96 10.38
C GLU A 142 0.10 -5.21 8.96
N ALA A 143 0.44 -4.15 8.23
CA ALA A 143 1.01 -4.24 6.89
C ALA A 143 2.36 -4.97 6.84
N HIS A 144 3.20 -4.78 7.86
CA HIS A 144 4.47 -5.48 8.00
C HIS A 144 4.27 -6.96 8.28
N ARG A 145 3.39 -7.29 9.24
CA ARG A 145 3.07 -8.68 9.61
C ARG A 145 2.45 -9.46 8.46
N SER A 146 1.61 -8.83 7.65
CA SER A 146 0.92 -9.45 6.51
C SER A 146 1.71 -9.40 5.20
N ALA A 147 2.88 -8.73 5.18
CA ALA A 147 3.64 -8.53 3.96
C ALA A 147 4.01 -9.86 3.28
N VAL A 148 3.66 -9.95 2.00
CA VAL A 148 3.95 -11.10 1.14
C VAL A 148 5.35 -10.99 0.56
N THR A 149 6.03 -12.12 0.39
CA THR A 149 7.33 -12.15 -0.29
C THR A 149 7.10 -12.27 -1.79
N VAL A 150 7.69 -11.36 -2.57
CA VAL A 150 7.63 -11.35 -4.04
C VAL A 150 9.03 -11.43 -4.62
N ASP A 151 9.29 -12.41 -5.48
CA ASP A 151 10.46 -12.39 -6.38
C ASP A 151 10.15 -11.46 -7.55
N ILE A 152 10.85 -10.32 -7.59
CA ILE A 152 10.69 -9.29 -8.64
C ILE A 152 11.67 -9.49 -9.81
N GLY A 153 12.25 -10.68 -9.93
CA GLY A 153 13.15 -11.07 -11.00
C GLY A 153 14.61 -11.13 -10.56
N GLN A 154 15.39 -11.96 -11.27
CA GLN A 154 16.81 -12.22 -10.99
C GLN A 154 17.07 -12.73 -9.56
N GLY A 155 16.08 -13.34 -8.92
CA GLY A 155 16.17 -13.85 -7.54
C GLY A 155 16.10 -12.77 -6.46
N LEU A 156 15.79 -11.51 -6.82
CA LEU A 156 15.62 -10.44 -5.86
C LEU A 156 14.25 -10.57 -5.18
N LYS A 157 14.25 -11.02 -3.93
CA LYS A 157 13.03 -11.17 -3.12
C LYS A 157 12.80 -9.92 -2.28
N VAL A 158 11.59 -9.37 -2.34
CA VAL A 158 11.19 -8.19 -1.57
C VAL A 158 9.92 -8.48 -0.78
N LYS A 159 9.78 -7.88 0.41
CA LYS A 159 8.51 -7.89 1.15
C LYS A 159 7.62 -6.79 0.60
N VAL A 160 6.37 -7.10 0.31
CA VAL A 160 5.38 -6.17 -0.25
C VAL A 160 4.13 -6.20 0.63
N CYS A 161 3.62 -5.02 0.99
CA CYS A 161 2.35 -4.90 1.72
C CYS A 161 1.25 -5.66 0.99
N SER A 162 0.53 -6.54 1.70
CA SER A 162 -0.58 -7.30 1.13
C SER A 162 -1.67 -6.35 0.60
N LEU A 163 -2.45 -6.78 -0.40
CA LEU A 163 -3.58 -5.97 -0.89
C LEU A 163 -4.60 -5.63 0.22
N PRO A 164 -4.97 -6.56 1.14
CA PRO A 164 -5.90 -6.24 2.22
C PRO A 164 -5.34 -5.25 3.26
N SER A 165 -4.09 -5.39 3.70
CA SER A 165 -3.50 -4.39 4.60
C SER A 165 -3.28 -3.05 3.90
N LEU A 166 -2.94 -3.07 2.61
CA LEU A 166 -2.81 -1.85 1.82
C LEU A 166 -4.14 -1.10 1.70
N SER A 167 -5.29 -1.79 1.58
CA SER A 167 -6.59 -1.12 1.54
C SER A 167 -6.90 -0.40 2.85
N VAL A 168 -6.56 -0.99 4.01
CA VAL A 168 -6.68 -0.32 5.32
C VAL A 168 -5.78 0.91 5.39
N LEU A 169 -4.51 0.81 4.97
CA LEU A 169 -3.60 1.96 4.94
C LEU A 169 -4.13 3.10 4.07
N LYS A 170 -4.81 2.79 2.95
CA LYS A 170 -5.45 3.82 2.10
C LYS A 170 -6.66 4.47 2.76
N LEU A 171 -7.44 3.74 3.56
CA LEU A 171 -8.54 4.32 4.35
C LEU A 171 -8.02 5.26 5.44
N ILE A 172 -6.96 4.87 6.16
CA ILE A 172 -6.30 5.71 7.17
C ILE A 172 -5.74 6.97 6.51
N ALA A 173 -4.99 6.82 5.43
CA ALA A 173 -4.46 7.96 4.67
C ALA A 173 -5.56 8.89 4.15
N TRP A 174 -6.67 8.34 3.63
CA TRP A 174 -7.79 9.14 3.17
C TRP A 174 -8.49 9.89 4.31
N ASN A 175 -8.57 9.29 5.50
CA ASN A 175 -9.04 9.97 6.69
C ASN A 175 -8.18 11.21 7.00
N ASP A 176 -6.85 11.05 6.98
CA ASP A 176 -5.90 12.09 7.39
C ASP A 176 -5.77 13.23 6.37
N ARG A 177 -5.73 12.90 5.06
CA ARG A 177 -5.41 13.87 3.99
C ARG A 177 -6.40 13.90 2.83
N GLY A 178 -7.57 13.28 2.97
CA GLY A 178 -8.57 13.21 1.89
C GLY A 178 -9.16 14.57 1.45
N LEU A 179 -9.02 15.61 2.26
CA LEU A 179 -9.35 16.99 1.87
C LEU A 179 -8.32 17.61 0.92
N GLN A 180 -7.08 17.10 0.92
CA GLN A 180 -5.96 17.64 0.16
C GLN A 180 -5.74 16.87 -1.15
N THR A 181 -6.01 15.56 -1.17
CA THR A 181 -5.78 14.72 -2.34
C THR A 181 -6.76 13.56 -2.43
N SER A 182 -7.13 13.20 -3.66
CA SER A 182 -8.00 12.04 -3.97
C SER A 182 -7.22 10.75 -4.23
N LYS A 183 -5.88 10.78 -4.18
CA LYS A 183 -5.03 9.64 -4.56
C LYS A 183 -5.30 8.41 -3.72
N ASP A 184 -5.47 8.56 -2.40
CA ASP A 184 -5.70 7.42 -1.50
C ASP A 184 -7.08 6.78 -1.71
N ALA A 185 -8.11 7.59 -1.96
CA ALA A 185 -9.43 7.08 -2.35
C ALA A 185 -9.37 6.32 -3.69
N GLN A 186 -8.67 6.86 -4.69
CA GLN A 186 -8.50 6.20 -5.98
C GLN A 186 -7.76 4.87 -5.85
N ASP A 187 -6.68 4.84 -5.07
CA ASP A 187 -5.93 3.61 -4.81
C ASP A 187 -6.80 2.59 -4.06
N PHE A 188 -7.55 3.01 -3.03
CA PHE A 188 -8.48 2.14 -2.29
C PHE A 188 -9.51 1.48 -3.22
N VAL A 189 -10.22 2.27 -4.02
CA VAL A 189 -11.24 1.74 -4.94
C VAL A 189 -10.64 0.89 -6.05
N THR A 190 -9.40 1.18 -6.47
CA THR A 190 -8.67 0.31 -7.40
C THR A 190 -8.45 -1.07 -6.79
N LEU A 191 -8.05 -1.14 -5.50
CA LEU A 191 -7.91 -2.42 -4.79
C LEU A 191 -9.25 -3.16 -4.73
N CYS A 192 -10.32 -2.47 -4.32
CA CYS A 192 -11.68 -3.06 -4.29
C CYS A 192 -12.08 -3.66 -5.64
N LYS A 193 -11.82 -2.93 -6.74
CA LYS A 193 -12.19 -3.34 -8.09
C LYS A 193 -11.45 -4.59 -8.56
N PHE A 194 -10.16 -4.71 -8.27
CA PHE A 194 -9.29 -5.72 -8.86
C PHE A 194 -9.03 -6.92 -7.95
N TYR A 195 -9.41 -6.88 -6.67
CA TYR A 195 -9.07 -7.95 -5.74
C TYR A 195 -9.62 -9.32 -6.15
N GLY A 196 -10.83 -9.35 -6.73
CA GLY A 196 -11.45 -10.60 -7.22
C GLY A 196 -10.62 -11.34 -8.28
N ASP A 197 -9.83 -10.59 -9.07
CA ASP A 197 -8.95 -11.12 -10.12
C ASP A 197 -7.51 -11.32 -9.62
N ALA A 198 -7.18 -10.93 -8.39
CA ALA A 198 -5.84 -10.93 -7.83
C ALA A 198 -5.53 -12.21 -7.03
N GLY A 199 -5.67 -13.37 -7.67
CA GLY A 199 -5.24 -14.66 -7.11
C GLY A 199 -6.19 -15.29 -6.08
N ILE A 200 -7.41 -14.77 -5.91
CA ILE A 200 -8.45 -15.36 -5.04
C ILE A 200 -9.57 -16.07 -5.80
N GLY A 201 -9.46 -16.20 -7.13
CA GLY A 201 -10.49 -16.81 -7.98
C GLY A 201 -10.89 -18.20 -7.51
N ASP A 202 -9.93 -19.08 -7.22
CA ASP A 202 -10.21 -20.43 -6.72
C ASP A 202 -11.01 -20.41 -5.42
N ARG A 203 -10.69 -19.50 -4.50
CA ARG A 203 -11.45 -19.33 -3.25
C ARG A 203 -12.88 -18.86 -3.52
N ILE A 204 -13.07 -17.92 -4.44
CA ILE A 204 -14.41 -17.44 -4.83
C ILE A 204 -15.23 -18.58 -5.43
N TYR A 205 -14.67 -19.34 -6.37
CA TYR A 205 -15.39 -20.40 -7.08
C TYR A 205 -15.60 -21.68 -6.25
N GLN A 206 -14.67 -22.02 -5.36
CA GLN A 206 -14.71 -23.27 -4.57
C GLN A 206 -15.36 -23.09 -3.19
N GLY A 207 -15.31 -21.89 -2.61
CA GLY A 207 -15.65 -21.66 -1.21
C GLY A 207 -16.98 -20.94 -0.95
N ASP A 208 -17.40 -20.02 -1.82
CA ASP A 208 -18.43 -19.03 -1.49
C ASP A 208 -19.30 -18.61 -2.70
N ALA A 209 -19.81 -19.59 -3.45
CA ALA A 209 -20.72 -19.34 -4.57
C ALA A 209 -21.97 -18.52 -4.19
N SER A 210 -22.36 -18.54 -2.90
CA SER A 210 -23.44 -17.71 -2.35
C SER A 210 -23.10 -16.23 -2.35
N VAL A 211 -21.86 -15.84 -2.06
CA VAL A 211 -21.40 -14.43 -2.10
C VAL A 211 -21.37 -13.95 -3.54
N LEU A 212 -20.85 -14.78 -4.46
CA LEU A 212 -20.83 -14.46 -5.89
C LEU A 212 -22.26 -14.27 -6.42
N ALA A 213 -23.19 -15.16 -6.05
CA ALA A 213 -24.60 -15.03 -6.42
C ALA A 213 -25.28 -13.80 -5.78
N HIS A 214 -24.93 -13.46 -4.52
CA HIS A 214 -25.45 -12.28 -3.83
C HIS A 214 -25.12 -10.98 -4.57
N TYR A 215 -23.93 -10.88 -5.16
CA TYR A 215 -23.53 -9.75 -5.99
C TYR A 215 -23.80 -9.94 -7.48
N GLU A 216 -24.74 -10.81 -7.87
CA GLU A 216 -25.16 -11.02 -9.26
C GLU A 216 -24.00 -11.39 -10.19
N TYR A 217 -23.04 -12.16 -9.69
CA TYR A 217 -21.82 -12.57 -10.40
C TYR A 217 -20.91 -11.39 -10.81
N ASP A 218 -21.07 -10.23 -10.15
CA ASP A 218 -20.17 -9.10 -10.27
C ASP A 218 -18.86 -9.39 -9.51
N MET A 219 -17.82 -9.72 -10.27
CA MET A 219 -16.49 -10.04 -9.73
C MET A 219 -15.84 -8.88 -8.98
N ALA A 220 -16.14 -7.63 -9.34
CA ALA A 220 -15.56 -6.47 -8.66
C ALA A 220 -16.19 -6.29 -7.28
N LYS A 221 -17.52 -6.42 -7.16
CA LYS A 221 -18.21 -6.36 -5.86
C LYS A 221 -17.86 -7.56 -4.98
N THR A 222 -17.84 -8.76 -5.56
CA THR A 222 -17.47 -9.99 -4.85
C THR A 222 -16.02 -9.92 -4.36
N GLY A 223 -15.11 -9.47 -5.21
CA GLY A 223 -13.72 -9.18 -4.84
C GLY A 223 -13.63 -8.15 -3.72
N SER A 224 -14.37 -7.05 -3.82
CA SER A 224 -14.40 -6.02 -2.78
C SER A 224 -14.85 -6.58 -1.42
N TYR A 225 -15.86 -7.45 -1.40
CA TYR A 225 -16.29 -8.16 -0.19
C TYR A 225 -15.15 -9.00 0.40
N PHE A 226 -14.49 -9.84 -0.40
CA PHE A 226 -13.37 -10.65 0.10
C PHE A 226 -12.18 -9.81 0.55
N LEU A 227 -11.93 -8.68 -0.11
CA LEU A 227 -10.91 -7.73 0.33
C LEU A 227 -11.23 -7.22 1.73
N GLY A 228 -12.50 -6.89 1.99
CA GLY A 228 -12.98 -6.51 3.33
C GLY A 228 -12.77 -7.63 4.36
N VAL A 229 -13.17 -8.87 4.03
CA VAL A 229 -12.99 -10.04 4.91
C VAL A 229 -11.53 -10.22 5.30
N ASP A 230 -10.63 -10.22 4.32
CA ASP A 230 -9.21 -10.48 4.58
C ASP A 230 -8.53 -9.28 5.24
N ALA A 231 -8.96 -8.05 4.91
CA ALA A 231 -8.46 -6.84 5.55
C ALA A 231 -8.81 -6.84 7.04
N GLN A 232 -10.02 -7.27 7.43
CA GLN A 232 -10.38 -7.36 8.83
C GLN A 232 -9.50 -8.38 9.58
N ARG A 233 -9.22 -9.54 8.96
CA ARG A 233 -8.39 -10.59 9.57
C ARG A 233 -6.96 -10.14 9.84
N GLU A 234 -6.43 -9.28 8.97
CA GLU A 234 -5.08 -8.74 9.10
C GLU A 234 -5.02 -7.55 10.06
N CYS A 235 -6.15 -6.86 10.28
CA CYS A 235 -6.23 -5.62 11.06
C CYS A 235 -6.18 -5.87 12.58
N SER A 236 -5.61 -4.93 13.35
CA SER A 236 -5.79 -4.93 14.80
C SER A 236 -7.24 -4.58 15.17
N PRO A 237 -7.74 -5.01 16.35
CA PRO A 237 -9.08 -4.65 16.81
C PRO A 237 -9.31 -3.14 16.91
N GLU A 238 -8.28 -2.36 17.20
CA GLU A 238 -8.38 -0.90 17.27
C GLU A 238 -8.59 -0.28 15.88
N ASN A 239 -7.76 -0.65 14.91
CA ASN A 239 -7.87 -0.13 13.55
C ASN A 239 -9.11 -0.65 12.84
N ALA A 240 -9.55 -1.88 13.12
CA ALA A 240 -10.81 -2.41 12.62
C ALA A 240 -12.01 -1.55 13.09
N LYS A 241 -12.03 -1.11 14.36
CA LYS A 241 -13.07 -0.19 14.87
C LYS A 241 -13.06 1.14 14.15
N LYS A 242 -11.87 1.73 13.91
CA LYS A 242 -11.74 3.00 13.15
C LYS A 242 -12.28 2.85 11.73
N VAL A 243 -11.86 1.79 11.02
CA VAL A 243 -12.33 1.48 9.65
C VAL A 243 -13.84 1.31 9.60
N ILE A 244 -14.43 0.50 10.51
CA ILE A 244 -15.88 0.31 10.57
C ILE A 244 -16.61 1.63 10.83
N HIS A 245 -16.10 2.44 11.77
CA HIS A 245 -16.68 3.75 12.09
C HIS A 245 -16.69 4.69 10.88
N TRP A 246 -15.56 4.84 10.19
CA TRP A 246 -15.45 5.70 9.00
C TRP A 246 -16.33 5.22 7.86
N LEU A 247 -16.34 3.91 7.60
CA LEU A 247 -17.15 3.33 6.55
C LEU A 247 -18.64 3.33 6.90
N GLN A 248 -19.04 3.46 8.17
CA GLN A 248 -20.44 3.66 8.57
C GLN A 248 -20.91 5.09 8.43
N ASP A 249 -20.02 6.06 8.59
CA ASP A 249 -20.32 7.47 8.45
C ASP A 249 -20.66 7.83 6.99
N GLU A 250 -21.92 8.17 6.75
CA GLU A 250 -22.43 8.56 5.44
C GLU A 250 -21.74 9.81 4.89
N GLN A 251 -21.42 10.79 5.73
CA GLN A 251 -20.73 12.00 5.28
C GLN A 251 -19.30 11.69 4.85
N TRP A 252 -18.62 10.80 5.59
CA TRP A 252 -17.28 10.36 5.27
C TRP A 252 -17.25 9.59 3.94
N ARG A 253 -18.18 8.64 3.73
CA ARG A 253 -18.31 7.90 2.46
C ARG A 253 -18.65 8.83 1.31
N ARG A 254 -19.62 9.73 1.49
CA ARG A 254 -20.01 10.71 0.47
C ARG A 254 -18.84 11.59 0.05
N ARG A 255 -18.02 12.06 1.00
CA ARG A 255 -16.80 12.82 0.69
C ARG A 255 -15.83 12.03 -0.18
N MET A 256 -15.66 10.73 0.10
CA MET A 256 -14.83 9.85 -0.73
C MET A 256 -15.41 9.71 -2.14
N VAL A 257 -16.68 9.36 -2.26
CA VAL A 257 -17.35 9.19 -3.55
C VAL A 257 -17.29 10.47 -4.37
N ASP A 258 -17.62 11.63 -3.79
CA ASP A 258 -17.56 12.92 -4.47
C ASP A 258 -16.14 13.24 -4.97
N SER A 259 -15.11 12.88 -4.18
CA SER A 259 -13.71 13.04 -4.57
C SER A 259 -13.32 12.14 -5.74
N LEU A 260 -13.78 10.89 -5.73
CA LEU A 260 -13.57 9.92 -6.80
C LEU A 260 -14.28 10.35 -8.09
N LEU A 261 -15.50 10.87 -7.99
CA LEU A 261 -16.26 11.37 -9.12
C LEU A 261 -15.56 12.58 -9.77
N ARG A 262 -15.07 13.52 -8.96
CA ARG A 262 -14.29 14.66 -9.47
C ARG A 262 -13.00 14.22 -10.17
N ALA A 263 -12.30 13.22 -9.63
CA ALA A 263 -11.10 12.67 -10.26
C ALA A 263 -11.40 11.87 -11.54
N GLY A 264 -12.49 11.08 -11.55
CA GLY A 264 -12.89 10.23 -12.67
C GLY A 264 -13.53 10.98 -13.84
N ALA A 265 -14.21 12.10 -13.58
CA ALA A 265 -14.75 12.99 -14.62
C ALA A 265 -13.64 13.57 -15.54
N GLN A 266 -12.40 13.65 -15.04
CA GLN A 266 -11.24 14.04 -15.85
C GLN A 266 -10.72 12.90 -16.75
N LEU A 267 -11.20 11.67 -16.57
CA LEU A 267 -10.71 10.44 -17.22
C LEU A 267 -11.79 9.67 -18.01
N GLY A 268 -13.00 10.23 -18.16
CA GLY A 268 -14.05 9.67 -19.04
C GLY A 268 -14.72 8.37 -18.56
N GLY A 269 -14.65 8.04 -17.26
CA GLY A 269 -15.23 6.83 -16.67
C GLY A 269 -16.65 7.02 -16.10
N ASN A 270 -17.48 5.97 -16.18
CA ASN A 270 -18.86 5.94 -15.68
C ASN A 270 -18.91 5.94 -14.13
N SER A 271 -19.83 6.72 -13.53
CA SER A 271 -19.86 7.10 -12.10
C SER A 271 -20.54 6.11 -11.14
N ALA A 272 -21.24 5.09 -11.65
CA ALA A 272 -22.10 4.21 -10.84
C ALA A 272 -21.44 3.17 -9.89
N PRO A 273 -20.16 2.76 -9.97
CA PRO A 273 -19.68 1.57 -9.23
C PRO A 273 -19.07 1.83 -7.84
N TYR A 274 -18.80 3.08 -7.43
CA TYR A 274 -17.97 3.32 -6.22
C TYR A 274 -18.66 3.02 -4.89
N GLU A 275 -19.89 3.52 -4.67
CA GLU A 275 -20.62 3.25 -3.41
C GLU A 275 -20.86 1.75 -3.25
N ALA A 276 -21.20 1.03 -4.33
CA ALA A 276 -21.41 -0.41 -4.29
C ALA A 276 -20.14 -1.19 -3.91
N LEU A 277 -18.96 -0.78 -4.42
CA LEU A 277 -17.69 -1.38 -4.03
C LEU A 277 -17.36 -1.10 -2.55
N ILE A 278 -17.54 0.14 -2.10
CA ILE A 278 -17.30 0.53 -0.69
C ILE A 278 -18.25 -0.25 0.25
N GLN A 279 -19.52 -0.38 -0.14
CA GLN A 279 -20.52 -1.12 0.62
C GLN A 279 -20.20 -2.61 0.70
N ALA A 280 -19.83 -3.24 -0.42
CA ALA A 280 -19.41 -4.65 -0.43
C ALA A 280 -18.17 -4.88 0.45
N TYR A 281 -17.19 -3.97 0.39
CA TYR A 281 -16.02 -4.00 1.28
C TYR A 281 -16.44 -3.96 2.75
N LEU A 282 -17.33 -3.03 3.12
CA LEU A 282 -17.81 -2.89 4.49
C LEU A 282 -18.57 -4.13 4.98
N GLU A 283 -19.39 -4.74 4.13
CA GLU A 283 -20.11 -5.99 4.43
C GLU A 283 -19.14 -7.13 4.72
N GLY A 284 -18.13 -7.30 3.87
CA GLY A 284 -17.08 -8.30 4.09
C GLY A 284 -16.24 -8.02 5.33
N PHE A 285 -15.87 -6.76 5.55
CA PHE A 285 -15.09 -6.34 6.71
C PHE A 285 -15.82 -6.62 8.02
N ARG A 286 -17.16 -6.55 8.05
CA ARG A 286 -17.95 -6.92 9.23
C ARG A 286 -18.23 -8.41 9.38
N ALA A 287 -18.25 -9.17 8.29
CA ALA A 287 -18.57 -10.60 8.32
C ALA A 287 -17.59 -11.43 9.16
N SER A 288 -16.40 -10.89 9.44
CA SER A 288 -15.36 -11.55 10.23
C SER A 288 -15.34 -11.13 11.72
N THR A 289 -16.30 -10.30 12.17
CA THR A 289 -16.39 -9.80 13.55
C THR A 289 -17.22 -10.71 14.47
#